data_AF-A0A7Y0S5W5-F1
#
_entry.id   AF-A0A7Y0S5W5-F1
#
_cell.length_a   1.000
_cell.length_b   1.000
_cell.length_c   1.000
_cell.angle_alpha   90.00
_cell.angle_beta   90.00
_cell.angle_gamma   90.00
#
_symmetry.space_group_name_H-M   'P 1'
#
loop_
_entity.id
_entity.type
_entity.pdbx_description
1 polymer ?
#
loop_
_entity_poly.entity_id
_entity_poly.type
_entity_poly.pdbx_seq_one_letter_code
_entity_poly.pdbx_strand_id
1 'polypeptide(L)' 'IEPYLLQIGFLNRTPRGRVATRLAYEHLGIKFSAATTPTVFE' A
#
# COMPACT_ATOMS: atom_id res chain seq x y z
N ILE A 1 -10.12 -7.18 11.67
CA ILE A 1 -10.42 -7.87 10.40
C ILE A 1 -10.44 -6.78 9.34
N GLU A 2 -9.51 -6.84 8.39
CA GLU A 2 -9.65 -6.33 7.01
C GLU A 2 -8.75 -7.24 6.14
N PRO A 3 -9.07 -8.55 5.99
CA PRO A 3 -8.23 -9.51 5.28
C PRO A 3 -8.27 -9.32 3.77
N TYR A 4 -9.33 -8.72 3.23
CA TYR A 4 -9.54 -8.66 1.78
C TYR A 4 -8.45 -7.85 1.08
N LEU A 5 -8.18 -6.62 1.54
CA LEU A 5 -7.15 -5.75 0.95
C LEU A 5 -5.74 -6.30 1.08
N LEU A 6 -5.46 -7.03 2.16
CA LEU A 6 -4.20 -7.75 2.34
C LEU A 6 -4.11 -8.97 1.41
N GLN A 7 -5.21 -9.70 1.22
CA GLN A 7 -5.29 -10.89 0.38
C GLN A 7 -5.15 -10.57 -1.12
N ILE A 8 -5.71 -9.44 -1.58
CA ILE A 8 -5.58 -8.98 -2.97
C ILE A 8 -4.29 -8.18 -3.21
N GLY A 9 -3.42 -8.03 -2.20
CA GLY A 9 -2.13 -7.35 -2.34
C GLY A 9 -2.21 -5.82 -2.44
N PHE A 10 -3.32 -5.21 -2.03
CA PHE A 10 -3.52 -3.76 -2.03
C PHE A 10 -2.87 -3.10 -0.81
N LEU A 11 -2.64 -3.87 0.26
CA LEU A 11 -2.17 -3.35 1.53
C LEU A 11 -1.03 -4.19 2.10
N ASN A 12 0.12 -3.57 2.35
CA ASN A 12 1.27 -4.20 2.99
C ASN A 12 1.33 -3.86 4.49
N ARG A 13 1.87 -4.80 5.29
CA ARG A 13 2.13 -4.57 6.72
C ARG A 13 3.49 -3.90 6.89
N THR A 14 3.57 -2.92 7.78
CA THR A 14 4.82 -2.28 8.18
C THR A 14 4.87 -2.17 9.71
N PRO A 15 6.05 -1.98 10.34
CA PRO A 15 6.15 -1.75 11.78
C PRO A 15 5.32 -0.55 12.27
N ARG A 16 4.98 0.38 11.36
CA ARG A 16 4.22 1.59 11.65
C ARG A 16 2.74 1.49 11.34
N GLY A 17 2.28 0.39 10.72
CA GLY A 17 0.88 0.16 10.42
C GLY A 17 0.68 -0.60 9.12
N ARG A 18 -0.15 -0.05 8.24
CA ARG A 18 -0.40 -0.62 6.92
C ARG A 18 -0.19 0.46 5.87
N VAL A 19 0.39 0.07 4.74
CA VAL A 19 0.66 1.00 3.62
C VAL A 19 0.01 0.48 2.35
N ALA A 20 -0.60 1.38 1.58
CA ALA A 20 -1.18 1.05 0.29
C ALA A 20 -0.05 0.71 -0.70
N THR A 21 -0.21 -0.39 -1.44
CA THR A 21 0.76 -0.81 -2.45
C THR A 21 0.53 -0.06 -3.76
N ARG A 22 1.54 -0.04 -4.63
CA ARG A 22 1.42 0.51 -5.99
C ARG A 22 0.18 -0.01 -6.72
N LEU A 23 -0.12 -1.30 -6.55
CA LEU A 23 -1.26 -1.96 -7.14
C LEU A 23 -2.59 -1.35 -6.65
N ALA A 24 -2.72 -1.03 -5.36
CA ALA A 24 -3.90 -0.30 -4.87
C ALA A 24 -4.07 1.08 -5.52
N TYR A 25 -2.98 1.82 -5.71
CA TYR A 25 -3.03 3.14 -6.38
C TYR A 25 -3.46 3.01 -7.84
N GLU A 26 -2.97 2.00 -8.56
CA GLU A 26 -3.38 1.69 -9.93
C GLU A 26 -4.86 1.35 -10.03
N HIS A 27 -5.36 0.50 -9.12
CA HIS A 27 -6.77 0.13 -9.08
C HIS A 27 -7.71 1.30 -8.75
N LEU A 28 -7.22 2.26 -7.96
CA LEU A 28 -7.97 3.47 -7.62
C LEU A 28 -7.82 4.57 -8.68
N GLY A 29 -7.00 4.39 -9.72
CA GLY A 29 -6.71 5.40 -10.73
C GLY A 29 -5.98 6.63 -10.17
N ILE A 30 -5.37 6.51 -8.99
CA ILE A 30 -4.66 7.59 -8.33
C ILE A 30 -3.21 7.57 -8.81
N LYS A 31 -2.69 8.73 -9.23
CA LYS A 31 -1.26 8.85 -9.57
C LYS A 31 -0.43 8.50 -8.35
N PHE A 32 0.35 7.41 -8.45
CA PHE A 32 1.33 7.04 -7.45
C PHE A 32 2.41 8.12 -7.40
N SER A 33 2.28 9.05 -6.45
CA SER A 33 3.30 10.06 -6.19
C SER A 33 4.37 9.40 -5.32
N ALA A 34 5.60 9.31 -5.86
CA ALA A 34 6.74 8.76 -5.15
C ALA A 34 6.99 9.46 -3.79
N ALA A 35 6.47 10.66 -3.58
CA ALA A 35 6.54 11.40 -2.32
C ALA A 35 5.75 10.77 -1.16
N THR A 36 4.79 9.88 -1.43
CA THR A 36 4.02 9.18 -0.38
C THR A 36 4.58 7.81 -0.05
N THR A 37 5.57 7.32 -0.81
CA THR A 37 6.27 6.08 -0.47
C THR A 37 7.09 6.32 0.80
N PRO A 38 6.84 5.63 1.93
CA PRO A 38 7.85 5.57 2.96
C PRO A 38 9.01 4.77 2.38
N THR A 39 10.08 5.46 1.96
CA THR A 39 11.33 4.91 1.42
C THR A 39 12.15 4.15 2.48
N VAL A 40 11.50 3.54 3.46
CA VAL A 40 12.16 2.96 4.63
C VAL A 40 11.51 1.61 4.88
N PHE A 41 12.32 0.64 5.32
CA PHE A 41 12.02 -0.77 5.62
C PHE A 41 12.45 -1.77 4.53
N GLU A 42 13.77 -1.83 4.28
CA GLU A 42 14.51 -3.09 4.50
C GLU A 42 14.44 -3.48 5.99
#